data_AF-A0A812M7A1-F1
#
_entry.id   AF-A0A812M7A1-F1
#
_cell.length_a   1.000
_cell.length_b   1.000
_cell.length_c   1.000
_cell.angle_alpha   90.00
_cell.angle_beta   90.00
_cell.angle_gamma   90.00
#
_symmetry.space_group_name_H-M   'P 1'
#
loop_
_entity.id
_entity.type
_entity.pdbx_description
1 polymer ?
#
loop_
_entity_poly.entity_id
_entity_poly.type
_entity_poly.pdbx_seq_one_letter_code
_entity_poly.pdbx_strand_id
1 'polypeptide(L)'
;MTSTLLESEAEFLARAREIGMDDGFVKSLQAAGIKTFGKLAYICAVSPQSGDDTPLIQAVQKLLSRDLTPGGLKISKRHSDLECDVRGELRLREAFTRRALAFDQIGLMSFVAQEAWHTYLFDSVTRDPPPGHKFTSIAQALNADRELWQILAQESRGSIKVIGGVKPPLDVFIERLQTHTRVNVCLANLPQATGGGKGDKGDRGGKADGKGDREGKGRGGRGKGRGDKGGQKRKWDDAQVDPKRAEILQLLKEMPKDCVSRMPKTRQFLCVLFQHGKCPDQSKARCDRGLHNCWHKDCLKKGVPYCECRHS
;
A
#
# COMPACT_ATOMS: atom_id res chain seq x y z
N MET A 1 -26.27 -6.63 21.92
CA MET A 1 -25.82 -6.84 23.32
C MET A 1 -24.48 -6.14 23.55
N THR A 2 -24.41 -4.80 23.45
CA THR A 2 -23.16 -4.03 23.56
C THR A 2 -23.08 -3.18 24.83
N SER A 3 -24.21 -2.87 25.46
CA SER A 3 -24.26 -2.05 26.69
C SER A 3 -23.67 -2.76 27.91
N THR A 4 -23.79 -4.09 27.99
CA THR A 4 -23.29 -4.90 29.11
C THR A 4 -21.77 -4.95 29.20
N LEU A 5 -21.08 -4.79 28.07
CA LEU A 5 -19.62 -4.86 28.02
C LEU A 5 -18.97 -3.60 28.62
N LEU A 6 -19.55 -2.42 28.36
CA LEU A 6 -19.02 -1.15 28.84
C LEU A 6 -19.14 -0.98 30.36
N GLU A 7 -20.15 -1.62 30.97
CA GLU A 7 -20.41 -1.58 32.41
C GLU A 7 -19.87 -2.81 33.17
N SER A 8 -19.15 -3.72 32.48
CA SER A 8 -18.59 -4.92 33.11
C SER A 8 -17.24 -4.65 33.79
N GLU A 9 -17.19 -4.81 35.12
CA GLU A 9 -15.93 -4.72 35.87
C GLU A 9 -14.98 -5.88 35.55
N ALA A 10 -15.54 -7.07 35.31
CA ALA A 10 -14.75 -8.26 34.97
C ALA A 10 -14.04 -8.08 33.61
N GLU A 11 -14.72 -7.48 32.64
CA GLU A 11 -14.15 -7.23 31.32
C GLU A 11 -13.08 -6.14 31.37
N PHE A 12 -13.32 -5.09 32.17
CA PHE A 12 -12.34 -4.04 32.41
C PHE A 12 -11.03 -4.61 32.97
N LEU A 13 -11.13 -5.49 33.96
CA LEU A 13 -9.97 -6.18 34.56
C LEU A 13 -9.28 -7.13 33.57
N ALA A 14 -10.05 -7.93 32.84
CA ALA A 14 -9.51 -8.87 31.87
C ALA A 14 -8.69 -8.13 30.81
N ARG A 15 -9.23 -7.03 30.27
CA ARG A 15 -8.55 -6.23 29.27
C ARG A 15 -7.32 -5.51 29.81
N ALA A 16 -7.40 -4.97 31.04
CA ALA A 16 -6.26 -4.32 31.69
C ALA A 16 -5.07 -5.27 31.85
N ARG A 17 -5.32 -6.54 32.22
CA ARG A 17 -4.28 -7.57 32.28
C ARG A 17 -3.75 -7.94 30.90
N GLU A 18 -4.63 -8.05 29.90
CA GLU A 18 -4.25 -8.43 28.54
C GLU A 18 -3.28 -7.42 27.90
N ILE A 19 -3.49 -6.12 28.14
CA ILE A 19 -2.58 -5.05 27.70
C ILE A 19 -1.37 -4.85 28.64
N GLY A 20 -1.24 -5.69 29.67
CA GLY A 20 -0.14 -5.67 30.63
C GLY A 20 -0.07 -4.41 31.49
N MET A 21 -1.22 -3.85 31.89
CA MET A 21 -1.25 -2.82 32.92
C MET A 21 -0.79 -3.40 34.27
N ASP A 22 -0.06 -2.60 35.03
CA ASP A 22 0.37 -2.96 36.38
C ASP A 22 -0.84 -3.18 37.31
N ASP A 23 -0.87 -4.30 38.03
CA ASP A 23 -1.99 -4.66 38.91
C ASP A 23 -2.18 -3.65 40.06
N GLY A 24 -1.11 -3.03 40.54
CA GLY A 24 -1.16 -1.98 41.56
C GLY A 24 -1.80 -0.69 41.03
N PHE A 25 -1.48 -0.34 39.78
CA PHE A 25 -2.12 0.77 39.08
C PHE A 25 -3.61 0.52 38.82
N VAL A 26 -4.00 -0.68 38.38
CA VAL A 26 -5.40 -1.05 38.19
C VAL A 26 -6.18 -0.97 39.50
N LYS A 27 -5.63 -1.47 40.61
CA LYS A 27 -6.25 -1.34 41.94
C LYS A 27 -6.42 0.12 42.38
N SER A 28 -5.46 0.98 42.04
CA SER A 28 -5.54 2.42 42.34
C SER A 28 -6.67 3.10 41.57
N LEU A 29 -6.85 2.75 40.29
CA LEU A 29 -7.98 3.22 39.47
C LEU A 29 -9.34 2.75 40.03
N GLN A 30 -9.42 1.49 40.46
CA GLN A 30 -10.64 0.95 41.07
C GLN A 30 -10.98 1.63 42.40
N ALA A 31 -9.96 1.95 43.21
CA ALA A 31 -10.12 2.71 44.45
C ALA A 31 -10.60 4.15 44.18
N ALA A 32 -10.17 4.74 43.07
CA ALA A 32 -10.66 6.04 42.58
C ALA A 32 -12.06 5.97 41.93
N GLY A 33 -12.72 4.80 41.93
CA GLY A 33 -14.08 4.62 41.42
C GLY A 33 -14.17 4.26 39.93
N ILE A 34 -13.04 4.12 39.23
CA ILE A 34 -12.97 3.74 37.82
C ILE A 34 -12.86 2.22 37.74
N LYS A 35 -14.02 1.57 37.60
CA LYS A 35 -14.13 0.10 37.57
C LYS A 35 -14.61 -0.46 36.24
N THR A 36 -15.10 0.39 35.34
CA THR A 36 -15.74 0.00 34.07
C THR A 36 -15.22 0.87 32.93
N PHE A 37 -15.31 0.39 31.68
CA PHE A 37 -14.95 1.18 30.50
C PHE A 37 -15.82 2.41 30.35
N GLY A 38 -17.11 2.32 30.72
CA GLY A 38 -18.02 3.46 30.76
C GLY A 38 -17.49 4.57 31.66
N LYS A 39 -17.13 4.25 32.91
CA LYS A 39 -16.55 5.24 33.84
C LYS A 39 -15.21 5.77 33.38
N LEU A 40 -14.35 4.93 32.78
CA LEU A 40 -13.08 5.36 32.21
C LEU A 40 -13.30 6.35 31.05
N ALA A 41 -14.31 6.16 30.21
CA ALA A 41 -14.58 7.05 29.08
C ALA A 41 -14.98 8.48 29.50
N TYR A 42 -15.49 8.67 30.72
CA TYR A 42 -15.93 9.98 31.22
C TYR A 42 -14.86 10.76 32.01
N ILE A 43 -13.65 10.23 32.17
CA ILE A 43 -12.60 10.93 32.94
C ILE A 43 -12.06 12.16 32.22
N CYS A 44 -12.08 12.17 30.89
CA CYS A 44 -11.61 13.28 30.08
C CYS A 44 -12.28 13.28 28.70
N ALA A 45 -12.55 14.47 28.17
CA ALA A 45 -12.98 14.64 26.80
C ALA A 45 -11.77 14.63 25.85
N VAL A 46 -11.18 13.45 25.62
CA VAL A 46 -10.13 13.25 24.61
C VAL A 46 -10.69 12.49 23.43
N SER A 47 -10.51 13.03 22.23
CA SER A 47 -10.78 12.33 20.99
C SER A 47 -9.61 11.40 20.68
N PRO A 48 -9.80 10.09 20.47
CA PRO A 48 -8.73 9.17 20.09
C PRO A 48 -7.99 9.58 18.79
N GLN A 49 -8.56 10.49 18.01
CA GLN A 49 -8.01 10.97 16.74
C GLN A 49 -7.09 12.20 16.89
N SER A 50 -7.05 12.86 18.05
CA SER A 50 -6.26 14.09 18.23
C SER A 50 -4.75 13.83 18.29
N GLY A 51 -4.32 12.61 18.61
CA GLY A 51 -2.91 12.26 18.81
C GLY A 51 -2.26 12.93 20.04
N ASP A 52 -3.04 13.66 20.84
CA ASP A 52 -2.61 14.33 22.06
C ASP A 52 -3.28 13.70 23.28
N ASP A 53 -2.52 12.88 24.00
CA ASP A 53 -2.95 12.19 25.22
C ASP A 53 -2.76 13.04 26.50
N THR A 54 -2.24 14.27 26.38
CA THR A 54 -1.98 15.16 27.52
C THR A 54 -3.19 15.36 28.43
N PRO A 55 -4.42 15.61 27.91
CA PRO A 55 -5.58 15.84 28.78
C PRO A 55 -6.00 14.57 29.54
N LEU A 56 -5.79 13.39 28.95
CA LEU A 56 -6.03 12.11 29.61
C LEU A 56 -5.02 11.91 30.75
N ILE A 57 -3.74 12.14 30.50
CA ILE A 57 -2.69 11.98 31.50
C ILE A 57 -2.94 12.92 32.70
N GLN A 58 -3.27 14.19 32.44
CA GLN A 58 -3.58 15.15 33.49
C GLN A 58 -4.81 14.77 34.31
N ALA A 59 -5.86 14.25 33.67
CA ALA A 59 -7.07 13.80 34.37
C ALA A 59 -6.76 12.63 35.31
N VAL A 60 -5.99 11.64 34.85
CA VAL A 60 -5.60 10.49 35.67
C VAL A 60 -4.64 10.90 36.80
N GLN A 61 -3.70 11.81 36.54
CA GLN A 61 -2.81 12.37 37.58
C GLN A 61 -3.62 13.05 38.70
N LYS A 62 -4.62 13.86 38.33
CA LYS A 62 -5.51 14.52 39.29
C LYS A 62 -6.33 13.51 40.11
N LEU A 63 -6.80 12.44 39.47
CA LEU A 63 -7.58 11.39 40.13
C LEU A 63 -6.75 10.55 41.10
N LEU A 64 -5.52 10.20 40.72
CA LEU A 64 -4.65 9.33 41.50
C LEU A 64 -3.72 10.09 42.45
N SER A 65 -3.72 11.44 42.40
CA SER A 65 -2.81 12.30 43.16
C SER A 65 -1.35 11.85 43.05
N ARG A 66 -0.97 11.38 41.86
CA ARG A 66 0.34 10.78 41.57
C ARG A 66 0.85 11.33 40.25
N ASP A 67 2.11 11.75 40.23
CA ASP A 67 2.78 12.12 39.00
C ASP A 67 2.97 10.89 38.11
N LEU A 68 2.27 10.90 36.99
CA LEU A 68 2.45 9.95 35.91
C LEU A 68 3.44 10.57 34.93
N THR A 69 4.73 10.28 35.10
CA THR A 69 5.70 10.54 34.03
C THR A 69 5.32 9.73 32.80
N PRO A 70 5.52 10.24 31.57
CA PRO A 70 5.22 9.52 30.32
C PRO A 70 5.86 8.12 30.20
N GLY A 71 6.88 7.81 31.00
CA GLY A 71 7.49 6.48 31.11
C GLY A 71 6.87 5.51 32.13
N GLY A 72 5.94 5.98 32.98
CA GLY A 72 5.27 5.18 34.03
C GLY A 72 3.98 4.49 33.56
N LEU A 73 3.35 5.02 32.51
CA LEU A 73 2.30 4.33 31.75
C LEU A 73 2.97 3.49 30.67
N LYS A 74 3.53 2.35 31.05
CA LYS A 74 3.88 1.31 30.08
C LYS A 74 2.56 0.75 29.53
N ILE A 75 2.02 1.37 28.48
CA ILE A 75 1.09 0.71 27.57
C ILE A 75 1.92 -0.39 26.91
N SER A 76 1.92 -1.57 27.52
CA SER A 76 2.74 -2.67 27.05
C SER A 76 2.08 -3.20 25.78
N LYS A 77 2.77 -3.01 24.66
CA LYS A 77 2.38 -3.41 23.30
C LYS A 77 1.01 -2.87 22.87
N ARG A 78 1.06 -1.87 21.96
CA ARG A 78 0.06 -1.82 20.88
C ARG A 78 -0.09 -3.26 20.39
N HIS A 79 -1.31 -3.79 20.38
CA HIS A 79 -1.58 -5.08 19.75
C HIS A 79 -0.89 -5.02 18.39
N SER A 80 0.08 -5.89 18.14
CA SER A 80 0.81 -5.86 16.88
C SER A 80 -0.25 -5.95 15.79
N ASP A 81 -0.28 -4.99 14.88
CA ASP A 81 -1.20 -5.03 13.75
C ASP A 81 -1.01 -6.39 13.10
N LEU A 82 -2.07 -7.20 13.10
CA LEU A 82 -2.03 -8.55 12.56
C LEU A 82 -1.90 -8.41 11.04
N GLU A 83 -0.67 -8.44 10.54
CA GLU A 83 -0.41 -8.46 9.11
C GLU A 83 -0.67 -9.87 8.56
N CYS A 84 -1.36 -9.94 7.43
CA CYS A 84 -1.51 -11.18 6.68
C CYS A 84 -0.95 -11.00 5.28
N ASP A 85 -0.25 -12.02 4.80
CA ASP A 85 0.26 -12.00 3.43
C ASP A 85 -0.91 -12.18 2.45
N VAL A 86 -1.00 -11.27 1.48
CA VAL A 86 -2.00 -11.26 0.40
C VAL A 86 -1.36 -11.43 -0.98
N ARG A 87 -0.13 -11.95 -1.03
CA ARG A 87 0.56 -12.28 -2.28
C ARG A 87 -0.16 -13.39 -3.04
N GLY A 88 -0.62 -13.04 -4.24
CA GLY A 88 -1.35 -13.96 -5.11
C GLY A 88 -2.85 -14.02 -4.81
N GLU A 89 -3.60 -14.50 -5.80
CA GLU A 89 -5.06 -14.53 -5.77
C GLU A 89 -5.62 -15.40 -4.65
N LEU A 90 -5.00 -16.58 -4.40
CA LEU A 90 -5.44 -17.50 -3.36
C LEU A 90 -5.33 -16.90 -1.95
N ARG A 91 -4.18 -16.34 -1.59
CA ARG A 91 -3.98 -15.71 -0.26
C ARG A 91 -4.88 -14.49 -0.08
N LEU A 92 -5.12 -13.74 -1.16
CA LEU A 92 -6.07 -12.64 -1.15
C LEU A 92 -7.51 -13.15 -0.92
N ARG A 93 -7.91 -14.26 -1.55
CA ARG A 93 -9.21 -14.89 -1.33
C ARG A 93 -9.37 -15.32 0.13
N GLU A 94 -8.37 -15.97 0.71
CA GLU A 94 -8.36 -16.37 2.13
C GLU A 94 -8.45 -15.16 3.09
N ALA A 95 -7.81 -14.05 2.76
CA ALA A 95 -7.94 -12.80 3.52
C ALA A 95 -9.37 -12.24 3.45
N PHE A 96 -10.00 -12.28 2.27
CA PHE A 96 -11.38 -11.87 2.09
C PHE A 96 -12.38 -12.76 2.81
N THR A 97 -12.21 -14.09 2.77
CA THR A 97 -13.03 -15.04 3.54
C THR A 97 -12.92 -14.79 5.04
N ARG A 98 -11.73 -14.50 5.57
CA ARG A 98 -11.55 -14.12 6.98
C ARG A 98 -12.31 -12.83 7.33
N ARG A 99 -12.29 -11.84 6.45
CA ARG A 99 -13.11 -10.62 6.61
C ARG A 99 -14.60 -10.98 6.63
N ALA A 100 -15.06 -11.84 5.72
CA ALA A 100 -16.46 -12.28 5.66
C ALA A 100 -16.92 -12.95 6.96
N LEU A 101 -16.15 -13.90 7.47
CA LEU A 101 -16.45 -14.59 8.72
C LEU A 101 -16.47 -13.64 9.93
N ALA A 102 -15.55 -12.68 9.99
CA ALA A 102 -15.53 -11.71 11.08
C ALA A 102 -16.78 -10.81 11.10
N PHE A 103 -17.26 -10.38 9.92
CA PHE A 103 -18.50 -9.61 9.79
C PHE A 103 -19.77 -10.42 10.13
N ASP A 104 -19.75 -11.71 9.79
CA ASP A 104 -20.82 -12.65 10.11
C ASP A 104 -20.91 -12.89 11.63
N GLN A 105 -19.77 -13.10 12.30
CA GLN A 105 -19.69 -13.30 13.74
C GLN A 105 -20.23 -12.11 14.56
N ILE A 106 -20.07 -10.88 14.08
CA ILE A 106 -20.59 -9.67 14.73
C ILE A 106 -22.03 -9.34 14.30
N GLY A 107 -22.59 -10.07 13.33
CA GLY A 107 -23.95 -9.88 12.82
C GLY A 107 -24.16 -8.58 12.03
N LEU A 108 -23.09 -7.99 11.47
CA LEU A 108 -23.20 -6.77 10.66
C LEU A 108 -23.55 -7.07 9.21
N MET A 109 -23.00 -8.16 8.66
CA MET A 109 -23.20 -8.62 7.30
C MET A 109 -23.09 -10.14 7.28
N SER A 110 -23.95 -10.83 6.54
CA SER A 110 -23.88 -12.28 6.42
C SER A 110 -22.70 -12.73 5.57
N PHE A 111 -22.14 -13.88 5.91
CA PHE A 111 -21.07 -14.50 5.13
C PHE A 111 -21.46 -14.65 3.65
N VAL A 112 -22.69 -15.09 3.38
CA VAL A 112 -23.19 -15.33 2.01
C VAL A 112 -23.22 -14.04 1.19
N ALA A 113 -23.71 -12.94 1.75
CA ALA A 113 -23.75 -11.65 1.05
C ALA A 113 -22.34 -11.14 0.72
N GLN A 114 -21.40 -11.30 1.65
CA GLN A 114 -20.04 -10.83 1.46
C GLN A 114 -19.23 -11.72 0.50
N GLU A 115 -19.41 -13.04 0.58
CA GLU A 115 -18.77 -14.00 -0.32
C GLU A 115 -19.30 -13.88 -1.76
N ALA A 116 -20.58 -13.51 -1.94
CA ALA A 116 -21.12 -13.20 -3.27
C ALA A 116 -20.38 -12.03 -3.93
N TRP A 117 -20.14 -10.95 -3.17
CA TRP A 117 -19.34 -9.81 -3.65
C TRP A 117 -17.90 -10.21 -3.96
N HIS A 118 -17.25 -11.00 -3.09
CA HIS A 118 -15.89 -11.45 -3.37
C HIS A 118 -15.86 -12.35 -4.61
N THR A 119 -16.83 -13.26 -4.77
CA THR A 119 -16.93 -14.12 -5.97
C THR A 119 -17.05 -13.27 -7.23
N TYR A 120 -17.88 -12.22 -7.20
CA TYR A 120 -18.00 -11.28 -8.32
C TYR A 120 -16.68 -10.57 -8.65
N LEU A 121 -15.91 -10.14 -7.65
CA LEU A 121 -14.58 -9.56 -7.86
C LEU A 121 -13.61 -10.52 -8.56
N PHE A 122 -13.52 -11.76 -8.08
CA PHE A 122 -12.60 -12.75 -8.66
C PHE A 122 -13.05 -13.20 -10.04
N ASP A 123 -14.36 -13.36 -10.28
CA ASP A 123 -14.90 -13.64 -11.61
C ASP A 123 -14.52 -12.54 -12.61
N SER A 124 -14.59 -11.27 -12.21
CA SER A 124 -14.18 -10.14 -13.06
C SER A 124 -12.70 -10.16 -13.44
N VAL A 125 -11.83 -10.71 -12.57
CA VAL A 125 -10.39 -10.83 -12.80
C VAL A 125 -10.08 -12.01 -13.74
N THR A 126 -10.84 -13.10 -13.62
CA THR A 126 -10.64 -14.32 -14.43
C THR A 126 -11.37 -14.29 -15.77
N ARG A 127 -12.34 -13.39 -15.96
CA ARG A 127 -13.12 -13.28 -17.18
C ARG A 127 -12.27 -12.82 -18.36
N ASP A 128 -12.41 -13.51 -19.49
CA ASP A 128 -11.74 -13.12 -20.74
C ASP A 128 -12.17 -11.72 -21.19
N PRO A 129 -11.22 -10.80 -21.42
CA PRO A 129 -11.52 -9.48 -21.93
C PRO A 129 -11.97 -9.54 -23.39
N PRO A 130 -12.82 -8.60 -23.85
CA PRO A 130 -13.08 -8.42 -25.26
C PRO A 130 -11.77 -8.18 -26.06
N PRO A 131 -11.76 -8.47 -27.38
CA PRO A 131 -10.60 -8.22 -28.22
C PRO A 131 -10.08 -6.77 -28.08
N GLY A 132 -8.76 -6.62 -28.00
CA GLY A 132 -8.12 -5.31 -27.82
C GLY A 132 -8.19 -4.73 -26.40
N HIS A 133 -8.63 -5.50 -25.40
CA HIS A 133 -8.67 -5.08 -23.99
C HIS A 133 -7.79 -5.97 -23.10
N LYS A 134 -7.38 -5.44 -21.96
CA LYS A 134 -6.62 -6.16 -20.94
C LYS A 134 -7.55 -6.82 -19.93
N PHE A 135 -7.08 -7.90 -19.32
CA PHE A 135 -7.71 -8.48 -18.13
C PHE A 135 -7.82 -7.44 -17.02
N THR A 136 -8.87 -7.57 -16.20
CA THR A 136 -9.04 -6.78 -14.99
C THR A 136 -7.97 -7.20 -14.00
N SER A 137 -7.14 -6.27 -13.56
CA SER A 137 -6.08 -6.55 -12.61
C SER A 137 -6.61 -6.70 -11.17
N ILE A 138 -5.87 -7.42 -10.31
CA ILE A 138 -6.16 -7.46 -8.87
C ILE A 138 -6.20 -6.05 -8.26
N ALA A 139 -5.35 -5.13 -8.74
CA ALA A 139 -5.36 -3.74 -8.28
C ALA A 139 -6.68 -3.03 -8.59
N GLN A 140 -7.29 -3.30 -9.76
CA GLN A 140 -8.62 -2.81 -10.11
C GLN A 140 -9.71 -3.41 -9.21
N ALA A 141 -9.65 -4.70 -8.93
CA ALA A 141 -10.57 -5.36 -7.99
C ALA A 141 -10.48 -4.76 -6.58
N LEU A 142 -9.27 -4.48 -6.08
CA LEU A 142 -9.07 -3.81 -4.79
C LEU A 142 -9.55 -2.35 -4.77
N ASN A 143 -9.45 -1.64 -5.91
CA ASN A 143 -10.04 -0.31 -6.05
C ASN A 143 -11.57 -0.38 -6.01
N ALA A 144 -12.17 -1.35 -6.69
CA ALA A 144 -13.61 -1.57 -6.68
C ALA A 144 -14.12 -1.92 -5.26
N ASP A 145 -13.41 -2.79 -4.54
CA ASP A 145 -13.72 -3.11 -3.13
C ASP A 145 -13.65 -1.84 -2.27
N ARG A 146 -12.60 -1.02 -2.41
CA ARG A 146 -12.49 0.26 -1.69
C ARG A 146 -13.66 1.20 -1.98
N GLU A 147 -14.02 1.39 -3.26
CA GLU A 147 -15.14 2.25 -3.65
C GLU A 147 -16.46 1.74 -3.08
N LEU A 148 -16.70 0.42 -3.12
CA LEU A 148 -17.90 -0.18 -2.53
C LEU A 148 -17.97 0.10 -1.04
N TRP A 149 -16.88 -0.11 -0.30
CA TRP A 149 -16.83 0.14 1.15
C TRP A 149 -17.01 1.63 1.50
N GLN A 150 -16.48 2.53 0.68
CA GLN A 150 -16.68 3.97 0.88
C GLN A 150 -18.14 4.36 0.73
N ILE A 151 -18.82 3.87 -0.32
CA ILE A 151 -20.25 4.16 -0.55
C ILE A 151 -21.11 3.49 0.54
N LEU A 152 -20.82 2.22 0.85
CA LEU A 152 -21.51 1.49 1.91
C LEU A 152 -21.41 2.22 3.25
N ALA A 153 -20.21 2.72 3.61
CA ALA A 153 -20.02 3.49 4.83
C ALA A 153 -20.75 4.84 4.81
N GLN A 154 -20.95 5.46 3.65
CA GLN A 154 -21.72 6.70 3.53
C GLN A 154 -23.22 6.44 3.69
N GLU A 155 -23.75 5.42 3.01
CA GLU A 155 -25.18 5.12 2.98
C GLU A 155 -25.69 4.43 4.25
N SER A 156 -24.84 3.68 4.95
CA SER A 156 -25.19 3.02 6.21
C SER A 156 -25.09 3.93 7.44
N ARG A 157 -24.65 5.19 7.30
CA ARG A 157 -24.52 6.10 8.45
C ARG A 157 -25.84 6.27 9.19
N GLY A 158 -25.82 5.97 10.49
CA GLY A 158 -26.98 6.11 11.38
C GLY A 158 -28.01 4.98 11.31
N SER A 159 -27.89 4.05 10.35
CA SER A 159 -28.82 2.92 10.17
C SER A 159 -28.28 1.58 10.67
N ILE A 160 -27.04 1.53 11.17
CA ILE A 160 -26.42 0.30 11.67
C ILE A 160 -26.94 -0.04 13.07
N LYS A 161 -27.90 -0.96 13.15
CA LYS A 161 -28.33 -1.60 14.39
C LYS A 161 -28.41 -3.11 14.20
N VAL A 162 -27.64 -3.86 14.96
CA VAL A 162 -27.69 -5.33 14.96
C VAL A 162 -28.83 -5.77 15.88
N ILE A 163 -29.81 -6.46 15.32
CA ILE A 163 -30.98 -7.00 16.03
C ILE A 163 -31.00 -8.51 15.78
N GLY A 164 -31.04 -9.30 16.85
CA GLY A 164 -31.09 -10.76 16.74
C GLY A 164 -32.37 -11.25 16.05
N GLY A 165 -32.25 -12.25 15.18
CA GLY A 165 -33.37 -12.83 14.43
C GLY A 165 -33.80 -12.04 13.19
N VAL A 166 -33.17 -10.89 12.90
CA VAL A 166 -33.41 -10.09 11.69
C VAL A 166 -32.20 -10.22 10.77
N LYS A 167 -32.42 -10.11 9.44
CA LYS A 167 -31.35 -10.09 8.44
C LYS A 167 -30.31 -9.01 8.80
N PRO A 168 -28.99 -9.29 8.68
CA PRO A 168 -27.95 -8.34 9.02
C PRO A 168 -28.12 -6.99 8.28
N PRO A 169 -27.84 -5.86 8.95
CA PRO A 169 -28.20 -4.54 8.45
C PRO A 169 -27.48 -4.16 7.15
N LEU A 170 -26.29 -4.72 6.88
CA LEU A 170 -25.50 -4.34 5.71
C LEU A 170 -25.77 -5.20 4.47
N ASP A 171 -26.50 -6.31 4.58
CA ASP A 171 -26.71 -7.23 3.46
C ASP A 171 -27.44 -6.55 2.29
N VAL A 172 -28.52 -5.81 2.57
CA VAL A 172 -29.29 -5.10 1.55
C VAL A 172 -28.43 -4.03 0.86
N PHE A 173 -27.48 -3.43 1.60
CA PHE A 173 -26.56 -2.47 1.02
C PHE A 173 -25.56 -3.14 0.08
N ILE A 174 -24.87 -4.21 0.51
CA ILE A 174 -23.87 -4.85 -0.33
C ILE A 174 -24.50 -5.51 -1.57
N GLU A 175 -25.68 -6.12 -1.43
CA GLU A 175 -26.45 -6.72 -2.53
C GLU A 175 -26.85 -5.70 -3.60
N ARG A 176 -27.10 -4.45 -3.20
CA ARG A 176 -27.40 -3.35 -4.12
C ARG A 176 -26.14 -2.67 -4.66
N LEU A 177 -25.11 -2.51 -3.83
CA LEU A 177 -23.90 -1.75 -4.17
C LEU A 177 -22.93 -2.54 -5.04
N GLN A 178 -22.97 -3.87 -5.04
CA GLN A 178 -22.15 -4.71 -5.90
C GLN A 178 -22.31 -4.40 -7.40
N THR A 179 -23.48 -3.93 -7.82
CA THR A 179 -23.76 -3.56 -9.23
C THR A 179 -23.72 -2.05 -9.46
N HIS A 180 -23.32 -1.28 -8.46
CA HIS A 180 -23.31 0.17 -8.54
C HIS A 180 -22.29 0.68 -9.58
N THR A 181 -22.69 1.65 -10.39
CA THR A 181 -21.88 2.14 -11.52
C THR A 181 -20.47 2.57 -11.11
N ARG A 182 -20.32 3.28 -9.99
CA ARG A 182 -19.00 3.71 -9.48
C ARG A 182 -18.06 2.53 -9.18
N VAL A 183 -18.62 1.43 -8.68
CA VAL A 183 -17.87 0.22 -8.36
C VAL A 183 -17.52 -0.52 -9.66
N ASN A 184 -18.50 -0.72 -10.55
CA ASN A 184 -18.31 -1.47 -11.78
C ASN A 184 -17.39 -0.79 -12.80
N VAL A 185 -17.33 0.54 -12.84
CA VAL A 185 -16.36 1.26 -13.69
C VAL A 185 -14.92 0.92 -13.28
N CYS A 186 -14.66 0.62 -12.00
CA CYS A 186 -13.33 0.20 -11.55
C CYS A 186 -12.93 -1.18 -12.11
N LEU A 187 -13.91 -2.05 -12.37
CA LEU A 187 -13.72 -3.42 -12.86
C LEU A 187 -13.70 -3.53 -14.38
N ALA A 188 -13.88 -2.42 -15.11
CA ALA A 188 -13.90 -2.44 -16.57
C ALA A 188 -12.54 -2.88 -17.16
N ASN A 189 -12.60 -3.76 -18.18
CA ASN A 189 -11.43 -4.11 -18.97
C ASN A 189 -10.92 -2.84 -19.68
N LEU A 190 -9.64 -2.51 -19.46
CA LEU A 190 -9.05 -1.31 -20.05
C LEU A 190 -8.48 -1.61 -21.44
N PRO A 191 -8.51 -0.65 -22.38
CA PRO A 191 -7.92 -0.83 -23.71
C PRO A 191 -6.46 -1.27 -23.63
N GLN A 192 -6.11 -2.26 -24.44
CA GLN A 192 -4.72 -2.62 -24.66
C GLN A 192 -4.11 -1.56 -25.57
N ALA A 193 -3.20 -0.75 -25.02
CA ALA A 193 -2.46 0.22 -25.82
C ALA A 193 -1.73 -0.51 -26.96
N THR A 194 -2.20 -0.33 -28.18
CA THR A 194 -1.46 -0.67 -29.39
C THR A 194 -0.32 0.35 -29.48
N GLY A 195 0.86 -0.01 -28.96
CA GLY A 195 2.06 0.77 -29.22
C GLY A 195 2.19 0.93 -30.72
N GLY A 196 2.23 2.18 -31.19
CA GLY A 196 2.30 2.54 -32.61
C GLY A 196 3.36 1.68 -33.31
N GLY A 197 2.88 0.68 -34.04
CA GLY A 197 3.71 -0.14 -34.90
C GLY A 197 4.30 0.75 -35.97
N LYS A 198 5.62 0.64 -36.16
CA LYS A 198 6.33 1.10 -37.36
C LYS A 198 5.44 0.85 -38.57
N GLY A 199 5.18 1.91 -39.33
CA GLY A 199 4.46 1.84 -40.59
C GLY A 199 5.00 0.70 -41.44
N ASP A 200 4.09 -0.19 -41.79
CA ASP A 200 4.24 -1.20 -42.81
C ASP A 200 4.78 -0.55 -44.09
N LYS A 201 5.98 -0.95 -44.52
CA LYS A 201 6.47 -0.61 -45.86
C LYS A 201 5.67 -1.44 -46.84
N GLY A 202 4.54 -0.88 -47.26
CA GLY A 202 3.81 -1.35 -48.43
C GLY A 202 4.74 -1.33 -49.65
N ASP A 203 4.95 -2.52 -50.19
CA ASP A 203 5.45 -2.76 -51.54
C ASP A 203 4.57 -2.02 -52.55
N ARG A 204 5.13 -1.02 -53.23
CA ARG A 204 4.73 -0.63 -54.58
C ARG A 204 5.98 -0.19 -55.35
N GLY A 205 6.34 -1.03 -56.32
CA GLY A 205 7.37 -0.73 -57.31
C GLY A 205 7.03 0.49 -58.18
N GLY A 206 8.09 1.16 -58.63
CA GLY A 206 8.05 2.24 -59.61
C GLY A 206 9.44 2.80 -59.83
N LYS A 207 10.15 2.26 -60.82
CA LYS A 207 11.40 2.83 -61.37
C LYS A 207 11.13 4.24 -61.90
N ALA A 208 11.99 5.19 -61.54
CA ALA A 208 12.35 6.31 -62.40
C ALA A 208 13.73 6.82 -62.00
N ASP A 209 14.65 6.74 -62.95
CA ASP A 209 15.99 7.32 -62.90
C ASP A 209 15.93 8.86 -62.84
N GLY A 210 16.78 9.47 -62.02
CA GLY A 210 16.82 10.92 -61.87
C GLY A 210 18.04 11.39 -61.09
N LYS A 211 19.16 11.50 -61.80
CA LYS A 211 20.42 12.14 -61.39
C LYS A 211 20.16 13.64 -61.14
N GLY A 212 20.54 14.16 -59.97
CA GLY A 212 20.36 15.59 -59.64
C GLY A 212 21.18 15.99 -58.41
N ASP A 213 21.82 17.14 -58.51
CA ASP A 213 23.05 17.53 -57.84
C ASP A 213 22.95 17.97 -56.37
N ARG A 214 24.15 17.98 -55.75
CA ARG A 214 24.47 18.65 -54.49
C ARG A 214 24.26 20.16 -54.59
N GLU A 215 23.63 20.74 -53.55
CA GLU A 215 23.89 22.06 -52.94
C GLU A 215 22.96 22.13 -51.71
N GLY A 216 23.35 22.49 -50.48
CA GLY A 216 24.24 23.55 -50.08
C GLY A 216 23.41 24.73 -49.54
N LYS A 217 22.96 24.69 -48.27
CA LYS A 217 22.51 25.82 -47.41
C LYS A 217 22.16 25.23 -46.04
N GLY A 218 22.69 25.62 -44.88
CA GLY A 218 23.28 26.89 -44.50
C GLY A 218 22.44 27.51 -43.36
N ARG A 219 22.87 27.26 -42.11
CA ARG A 219 22.72 28.06 -40.88
C ARG A 219 21.33 28.59 -40.47
N GLY A 220 20.95 28.21 -39.25
CA GLY A 220 19.92 28.88 -38.45
C GLY A 220 20.06 28.59 -36.96
N GLY A 221 21.21 28.93 -36.37
CA GLY A 221 21.37 28.94 -34.92
C GLY A 221 20.64 30.14 -34.31
N ARG A 222 19.76 29.89 -33.33
CA ARG A 222 19.40 30.86 -32.29
C ARG A 222 19.38 30.16 -30.94
N GLY A 223 20.29 30.57 -30.09
CA GLY A 223 20.40 30.11 -28.71
C GLY A 223 19.56 30.93 -27.73
N LYS A 224 19.55 30.39 -26.51
CA LYS A 224 19.24 31.01 -25.21
C LYS A 224 17.82 31.55 -24.96
N GLY A 225 17.09 30.77 -24.16
CA GLY A 225 16.15 31.27 -23.16
C GLY A 225 16.17 30.34 -21.95
N ARG A 226 16.96 30.69 -20.92
CA ARG A 226 16.82 30.14 -19.57
C ARG A 226 15.45 30.60 -19.06
N GLY A 227 14.45 29.73 -19.17
CA GLY A 227 13.17 29.89 -18.49
C GLY A 227 13.25 29.23 -17.13
N ASP A 228 13.44 30.05 -16.11
CA ASP A 228 13.25 29.72 -14.70
C ASP A 228 11.79 29.30 -14.51
N LYS A 229 11.50 27.99 -14.64
CA LYS A 229 10.28 27.40 -14.12
C LYS A 229 10.67 26.75 -12.80
N GLY A 230 10.38 27.47 -11.73
CA GLY A 230 10.46 26.99 -10.35
C GLY A 230 9.81 25.62 -10.24
N GLY A 231 10.62 24.59 -10.34
CA GLY A 231 10.23 23.24 -9.98
C GLY A 231 10.02 23.25 -8.48
N GLN A 232 8.76 23.18 -8.05
CA GLN A 232 8.45 22.71 -6.71
C GLN A 232 9.26 21.43 -6.51
N LYS A 233 10.25 21.49 -5.62
CA LYS A 233 10.86 20.28 -5.07
C LYS A 233 9.69 19.49 -4.50
N ARG A 234 9.32 18.39 -5.16
CA ARG A 234 8.40 17.42 -4.57
C ARG A 234 9.02 17.04 -3.24
N LYS A 235 8.36 17.44 -2.15
CA LYS A 235 8.70 16.99 -0.81
C LYS A 235 8.58 15.47 -0.86
N TRP A 236 9.70 14.79 -0.64
CA TRP A 236 9.74 13.35 -0.70
C TRP A 236 9.08 12.84 0.59
N ASP A 237 7.83 12.41 0.50
CA ASP A 237 7.10 11.83 1.62
C ASP A 237 7.67 10.43 1.91
N ASP A 238 8.30 10.26 3.07
CA ASP A 238 8.90 9.01 3.55
C ASP A 238 7.87 7.86 3.75
N ALA A 239 6.57 8.14 3.61
CA ALA A 239 5.49 7.21 3.93
C ALA A 239 5.08 6.25 2.79
N GLN A 240 5.60 6.43 1.58
CA GLN A 240 5.40 5.48 0.46
C GLN A 240 6.76 5.07 -0.10
N VAL A 241 7.44 4.16 0.60
CA VAL A 241 8.60 3.49 0.02
C VAL A 241 8.08 2.47 -1.00
N ASP A 242 8.18 2.82 -2.28
CA ASP A 242 7.98 1.87 -3.38
C ASP A 242 8.76 0.57 -3.05
N PRO A 243 8.11 -0.61 -3.01
CA PRO A 243 8.75 -1.85 -2.60
C PRO A 243 10.01 -2.17 -3.41
N LYS A 244 10.10 -1.70 -4.66
CA LYS A 244 11.32 -1.84 -5.49
C LYS A 244 12.47 -0.95 -4.99
N ARG A 245 12.15 0.21 -4.40
CA ARG A 245 13.14 1.10 -3.78
C ARG A 245 13.62 0.56 -2.44
N ALA A 246 12.73 -0.07 -1.66
CA ALA A 246 13.11 -0.75 -0.42
C ALA A 246 14.12 -1.87 -0.70
N GLU A 247 13.88 -2.71 -1.72
CA GLU A 247 14.81 -3.77 -2.12
C GLU A 247 16.17 -3.21 -2.56
N ILE A 248 16.19 -2.16 -3.39
CA ILE A 248 17.44 -1.52 -3.82
C ILE A 248 18.22 -0.94 -2.63
N LEU A 249 17.54 -0.31 -1.67
CA LEU A 249 18.17 0.22 -0.46
C LEU A 249 18.74 -0.88 0.42
N GLN A 250 18.06 -2.02 0.53
CA GLN A 250 18.56 -3.17 1.27
C GLN A 250 19.80 -3.78 0.59
N LEU A 251 19.75 -4.02 -0.72
CA LEU A 251 20.91 -4.54 -1.47
C LEU A 251 22.12 -3.61 -1.43
N LEU A 252 21.89 -2.29 -1.38
CA LEU A 252 22.96 -1.31 -1.16
C LEU A 252 23.54 -1.36 0.25
N LYS A 253 22.75 -1.70 1.28
CA LYS A 253 23.24 -1.89 2.66
C LYS A 253 24.04 -3.19 2.78
N GLU A 254 23.63 -4.24 2.07
CA GLU A 254 24.28 -5.56 2.04
C GLU A 254 25.46 -5.63 1.06
N MET A 255 25.94 -4.48 0.57
CA MET A 255 27.03 -4.40 -0.38
C MET A 255 28.34 -4.95 0.20
N PRO A 256 29.04 -5.86 -0.52
CA PRO A 256 30.33 -6.39 -0.07
C PRO A 256 31.40 -5.30 0.12
N LYS A 257 32.32 -5.56 1.05
CA LYS A 257 33.56 -4.77 1.21
C LYS A 257 34.30 -4.89 -0.13
N ASP A 258 34.62 -3.74 -0.74
CA ASP A 258 35.28 -3.59 -2.05
C ASP A 258 34.40 -3.45 -3.31
N CYS A 259 33.12 -3.18 -3.11
CA CYS A 259 32.22 -2.75 -4.17
C CYS A 259 31.95 -1.23 -4.13
N VAL A 260 31.59 -0.65 -5.27
CA VAL A 260 31.23 0.77 -5.45
C VAL A 260 29.90 0.93 -6.17
N SER A 261 29.04 1.82 -5.69
CA SER A 261 27.75 2.12 -6.35
C SER A 261 27.86 3.06 -7.55
N ARG A 262 29.01 3.72 -7.71
CA ARG A 262 29.28 4.71 -8.76
C ARG A 262 30.66 4.47 -9.34
N MET A 263 30.76 4.64 -10.66
CA MET A 263 32.03 4.61 -11.38
C MET A 263 32.96 5.72 -10.87
N PRO A 264 34.21 5.43 -10.47
CA PRO A 264 35.14 6.43 -9.95
C PRO A 264 35.44 7.57 -10.93
N LYS A 265 35.58 7.27 -12.23
CA LYS A 265 35.97 8.26 -13.26
C LYS A 265 34.80 9.05 -13.83
N THR A 266 33.67 8.39 -14.11
CA THR A 266 32.53 9.01 -14.81
C THR A 266 31.40 9.45 -13.86
N ARG A 267 31.46 9.06 -12.59
CA ARG A 267 30.41 9.28 -11.56
C ARG A 267 29.03 8.73 -11.96
N GLN A 268 28.96 7.91 -13.00
CA GLN A 268 27.73 7.25 -13.42
C GLN A 268 27.37 6.12 -12.43
N PHE A 269 26.08 6.00 -12.13
CA PHE A 269 25.58 4.97 -11.23
C PHE A 269 25.63 3.58 -11.88
N LEU A 270 25.97 2.59 -11.07
CA LEU A 270 25.94 1.18 -11.44
C LEU A 270 24.60 0.59 -11.02
N CYS A 271 23.98 -0.20 -11.90
CA CYS A 271 22.71 -0.83 -11.60
C CYS A 271 22.90 -1.93 -10.55
N VAL A 272 22.35 -1.75 -9.35
CA VAL A 272 22.49 -2.71 -8.23
C VAL A 272 21.80 -4.03 -8.56
N LEU A 273 20.60 -4.00 -9.15
CA LEU A 273 19.87 -5.21 -9.52
C LEU A 273 20.62 -6.05 -10.56
N PHE A 274 21.37 -5.40 -11.46
CA PHE A 274 22.22 -6.11 -12.43
C PHE A 274 23.30 -6.91 -11.71
N GLN A 275 23.91 -6.38 -10.64
CA GLN A 275 24.97 -7.07 -9.87
C GLN A 275 24.52 -8.38 -9.22
N HIS A 276 23.22 -8.47 -8.93
CA HIS A 276 22.58 -9.64 -8.33
C HIS A 276 21.83 -10.51 -9.36
N GLY A 277 21.99 -10.26 -10.67
CA GLY A 277 21.31 -11.02 -11.73
C GLY A 277 19.79 -10.79 -11.82
N LYS A 278 19.27 -9.75 -11.15
CA LYS A 278 17.83 -9.44 -11.05
C LYS A 278 17.36 -8.35 -12.02
N CYS A 279 18.22 -7.86 -12.92
CA CYS A 279 17.85 -6.80 -13.84
C CYS A 279 17.10 -7.37 -15.07
N PRO A 280 15.93 -6.83 -15.44
CA PRO A 280 15.23 -7.25 -16.67
C PRO A 280 16.03 -7.01 -17.97
N ASP A 281 16.95 -6.05 -17.95
CA ASP A 281 17.75 -5.63 -19.11
C ASP A 281 19.19 -6.21 -19.09
N GLN A 282 19.38 -7.43 -18.59
CA GLN A 282 20.70 -8.03 -18.36
C GLN A 282 21.61 -8.04 -19.61
N SER A 283 21.04 -8.11 -20.81
CA SER A 283 21.79 -8.13 -22.08
C SER A 283 22.25 -6.76 -22.58
N LYS A 284 21.73 -5.66 -22.01
CA LYS A 284 22.08 -4.29 -22.43
C LYS A 284 23.27 -3.77 -21.63
N ALA A 285 24.02 -2.83 -22.20
CA ALA A 285 25.12 -2.15 -21.51
C ALA A 285 24.66 -1.18 -20.39
N ARG A 286 23.37 -0.81 -20.38
CA ARG A 286 22.77 0.14 -19.45
C ARG A 286 21.26 -0.05 -19.37
N CYS A 287 20.68 0.21 -18.20
CA CYS A 287 19.25 0.45 -18.01
C CYS A 287 18.99 1.82 -17.37
N ASP A 288 17.72 2.13 -17.10
CA ASP A 288 17.31 3.38 -16.46
C ASP A 288 17.87 3.54 -15.04
N ARG A 289 18.25 2.43 -14.39
CA ARG A 289 18.79 2.41 -13.02
C ARG A 289 20.31 2.57 -12.96
N GLY A 290 21.02 2.41 -14.08
CA GLY A 290 22.47 2.54 -14.12
C GLY A 290 23.15 1.70 -15.19
N LEU A 291 24.48 1.81 -15.22
CA LEU A 291 25.36 1.02 -16.10
C LEU A 291 25.40 -0.45 -15.66
N HIS A 292 25.52 -1.34 -16.64
CA HIS A 292 25.69 -2.78 -16.46
C HIS A 292 27.18 -3.13 -16.53
N ASN A 293 27.92 -2.67 -15.54
CA ASN A 293 29.31 -3.05 -15.32
C ASN A 293 29.42 -3.70 -13.94
N CYS A 294 30.39 -4.59 -13.73
CA CYS A 294 30.70 -5.10 -12.41
C CYS A 294 30.96 -3.95 -11.43
N TRP A 295 30.45 -4.05 -10.19
CA TRP A 295 30.64 -3.02 -9.17
C TRP A 295 31.89 -3.19 -8.29
N HIS A 296 32.71 -4.23 -8.50
CA HIS A 296 33.96 -4.40 -7.75
C HIS A 296 34.95 -3.29 -8.16
N LYS A 297 35.56 -2.62 -7.18
CA LYS A 297 36.42 -1.43 -7.36
C LYS A 297 37.50 -1.63 -8.42
N ASP A 298 38.14 -2.81 -8.41
CA ASP A 298 39.28 -3.12 -9.28
C ASP A 298 38.89 -3.84 -10.58
N CYS A 299 37.61 -4.18 -10.78
CA CYS A 299 37.15 -4.90 -11.97
C CYS A 299 36.45 -3.96 -12.96
N LEU A 300 35.31 -3.39 -12.58
CA LEU A 300 34.48 -2.48 -13.40
C LEU A 300 34.18 -2.96 -14.84
N LYS A 301 34.28 -4.27 -15.09
CA LYS A 301 34.13 -4.88 -16.42
C LYS A 301 32.72 -4.68 -16.96
N LYS A 302 32.62 -4.28 -18.23
CA LYS A 302 31.33 -4.06 -18.91
C LYS A 302 30.62 -5.39 -19.18
N GLY A 303 29.30 -5.40 -19.00
CA GLY A 303 28.41 -6.49 -19.40
C GLY A 303 28.47 -7.74 -18.53
N VAL A 304 29.24 -7.75 -17.43
CA VAL A 304 29.33 -8.89 -16.52
C VAL A 304 28.90 -8.44 -15.13
N PRO A 305 27.88 -9.09 -14.52
CA PRO A 305 27.44 -8.74 -13.17
C PRO A 305 28.41 -9.27 -12.13
N TYR A 306 28.46 -8.64 -10.95
CA TYR A 306 29.35 -9.07 -9.86
C TYR A 306 29.16 -10.53 -9.45
N CYS A 307 27.92 -11.02 -9.37
CA CYS A 307 27.63 -12.41 -8.98
C CYS A 307 28.20 -13.47 -9.94
N GLU A 308 28.49 -13.10 -11.19
CA GLU A 308 29.06 -13.99 -12.21
C GLU A 308 30.51 -13.62 -12.55
N CYS A 309 31.04 -12.56 -11.94
CA CYS A 309 32.39 -12.10 -12.17
C CYS A 309 33.35 -12.75 -11.17
N ARG A 310 34.41 -13.38 -11.68
CA ARG A 310 35.48 -13.93 -10.85
C ARG A 310 36.45 -12.82 -10.47
N HIS A 311 36.41 -12.40 -9.21
CA HIS A 311 37.39 -11.48 -8.63
C HIS A 311 38.49 -12.31 -7.98
N SER A 312 39.73 -12.07 -8.40
CA SER A 312 40.94 -12.68 -7.82
C SER A 312 41.54 -11.72 -6.82
#